data_AF-A0A4Q5QMN5-F1
#
_entry.id   AF-A0A4Q5QMN5-F1
#
_cell.length_a   1.000
_cell.length_b   1.000
_cell.length_c   1.000
_cell.angle_alpha   90.00
_cell.angle_beta   90.00
_cell.angle_gamma   90.00
#
_symmetry.space_group_name_H-M   'P 1'
#
loop_
_entity.id
_entity.type
_entity.pdbx_description
1 polymer ?
#
loop_
_entity_poly.entity_id
_entity_poly.type
_entity_poly.pdbx_seq_one_letter_code
_entity_poly.pdbx_strand_id
1 'polypeptide(L)'
;MALVKAANPSLGPASGWAAGASVQGNTALAPGTPIATFDGANRYANATDGSSHAAIYLGQDQRGMLVMDQWAGSSAAIRTIPWSNPGSVAANTGSAFRVVRPA
;
A
#
# COMPACT_ATOMS: atom_id res chain seq x y z
N MET A 1 1.70 9.73 3.34
CA MET A 1 2.88 9.37 2.51
C MET A 1 4.25 9.65 3.15
N ALA A 2 4.34 10.17 4.38
CA ALA A 2 5.64 10.35 5.05
C ALA A 2 6.20 9.02 5.57
N LEU A 3 5.35 8.14 6.12
CA LEU A 3 5.76 6.89 6.76
C LEU A 3 6.58 5.95 5.85
N VAL A 4 6.06 5.57 4.66
CA VAL A 4 6.74 4.58 3.79
C VAL A 4 8.09 5.09 3.29
N LYS A 5 8.19 6.38 2.97
CA LYS A 5 9.46 7.01 2.55
C LYS A 5 10.48 7.07 3.69
N ALA A 6 10.01 7.31 4.93
CA ALA A 6 10.87 7.31 6.10
C ALA A 6 11.36 5.90 6.46
N ALA A 7 10.50 4.87 6.31
CA ALA A 7 10.86 3.49 6.58
C ALA A 7 11.84 2.92 5.54
N ASN A 8 11.66 3.25 4.26
CA ASN A 8 12.43 2.67 3.16
C ASN A 8 13.00 3.75 2.22
N PRO A 9 14.06 4.47 2.65
CA PRO A 9 14.66 5.55 1.86
C PRO A 9 15.30 5.09 0.54
N SER A 10 15.63 3.80 0.40
CA SER A 10 16.19 3.21 -0.82
C SER A 10 15.20 3.13 -1.99
N LEU A 11 13.89 3.33 -1.76
CA LEU A 11 12.86 3.31 -2.80
C LEU A 11 12.85 4.56 -3.69
N GLY A 12 13.59 5.61 -3.31
CA GLY A 12 13.57 6.87 -4.03
C GLY A 12 12.21 7.59 -3.98
N PRO A 13 12.00 8.61 -4.84
CA PRO A 13 10.78 9.39 -4.84
C PRO A 13 9.58 8.56 -5.31
N ALA A 14 8.41 8.76 -4.70
CA ALA A 14 7.19 8.03 -5.03
C ALA A 14 6.74 8.20 -6.50
N SER A 15 7.20 9.25 -7.18
CA SER A 15 6.98 9.43 -8.63
C SER A 15 7.66 8.37 -9.50
N GLY A 16 8.69 7.69 -8.97
CA GLY A 16 9.39 6.59 -9.63
C GLY A 16 8.90 5.20 -9.19
N TRP A 17 7.83 5.10 -8.42
CA TRP A 17 7.34 3.80 -7.96
C TRP A 17 6.51 3.11 -9.04
N ALA A 18 6.83 1.84 -9.26
CA ALA A 18 6.10 0.95 -10.15
C ALA A 18 5.41 -0.19 -9.40
N ALA A 19 4.31 -0.67 -9.97
CA ALA A 19 3.57 -1.79 -9.40
C ALA A 19 4.36 -3.11 -9.54
N GLY A 20 4.61 -3.76 -8.41
CA GLY A 20 5.14 -5.11 -8.32
C GLY A 20 4.06 -6.18 -8.26
N ALA A 21 4.38 -7.27 -7.55
CA ALA A 21 3.45 -8.39 -7.35
C ALA A 21 2.21 -7.97 -6.53
N SER A 22 1.10 -8.68 -6.73
CA SER A 22 -0.09 -8.54 -5.89
C SER A 22 0.23 -8.91 -4.44
N VAL A 23 -0.35 -8.18 -3.48
CA VAL A 23 -0.24 -8.52 -2.06
C VAL A 23 -1.16 -9.70 -1.73
N GLN A 24 -2.40 -9.67 -2.24
CA GLN A 24 -3.39 -10.69 -1.97
C GLN A 24 -2.94 -12.06 -2.48
N GLY A 25 -2.88 -13.03 -1.56
CA GLY A 25 -2.48 -14.40 -1.86
C GLY A 25 -0.97 -14.61 -1.93
N ASN A 26 -0.17 -13.55 -1.80
CA ASN A 26 1.29 -13.67 -1.76
C ASN A 26 1.77 -13.90 -0.31
N THR A 27 1.74 -15.17 0.11
CA THR A 27 2.16 -15.59 1.46
C THR A 27 3.67 -15.54 1.69
N ALA A 28 4.47 -15.27 0.65
CA ALA A 28 5.93 -15.11 0.74
C ALA A 28 6.36 -13.67 1.11
N LEU A 29 5.42 -12.73 1.24
CA LEU A 29 5.74 -11.34 1.61
C LEU A 29 6.22 -11.26 3.06
N ALA A 30 7.40 -10.67 3.24
CA ALA A 30 7.93 -10.38 4.56
C ALA A 30 7.21 -9.16 5.17
N PRO A 31 6.90 -9.18 6.47
CA PRO A 31 6.54 -7.97 7.22
C PRO A 31 7.61 -6.88 7.02
N GLY A 32 7.19 -5.62 6.90
CA GLY A 32 8.05 -4.50 6.50
C GLY A 32 8.05 -4.21 5.00
N THR A 33 7.41 -5.04 4.17
CA THR A 33 7.37 -4.80 2.72
C THR A 33 6.56 -3.54 2.38
N PRO A 34 7.12 -2.60 1.61
CA PRO A 34 6.39 -1.43 1.10
C PRO A 34 5.34 -1.84 0.08
N ILE A 35 4.10 -1.40 0.30
CA ILE A 35 2.97 -1.67 -0.59
C ILE A 35 2.21 -0.39 -0.90
N ALA A 36 1.61 -0.32 -2.08
CA ALA A 36 0.82 0.84 -2.49
C ALA A 36 -0.31 0.44 -3.46
N THR A 37 -1.28 1.33 -3.62
CA THR A 37 -2.21 1.29 -4.75
C THR A 37 -1.61 2.03 -5.94
N PHE A 38 -1.92 1.54 -7.14
CA PHE A 38 -1.40 2.07 -8.41
C PHE A 38 -2.55 2.39 -9.35
N ASP A 39 -2.33 3.35 -10.25
CA ASP A 39 -3.29 3.69 -11.30
C ASP A 39 -3.37 2.60 -12.39
N GLY A 40 -4.25 2.79 -13.38
CA GLY A 40 -4.37 1.88 -14.52
C GLY A 40 -3.11 1.78 -15.39
N ALA A 41 -2.15 2.69 -15.22
CA ALA A 41 -0.84 2.64 -15.88
C ALA A 41 0.25 1.99 -14.98
N ASN A 42 -0.14 1.37 -13.87
CA ASN A 42 0.75 0.74 -12.89
C ASN A 42 1.75 1.70 -12.24
N ARG A 43 1.41 2.99 -12.15
CA ARG A 43 2.23 4.04 -11.51
C ARG A 43 1.55 4.53 -10.24
N TYR A 44 2.35 5.00 -9.30
CA TYR A 44 1.81 5.64 -8.11
C TYR A 44 1.34 7.05 -8.46
N ALA A 45 0.02 7.25 -8.58
CA ALA A 45 -0.56 8.51 -9.04
C ALA A 45 -0.48 9.65 -8.00
N ASN A 46 -0.15 9.34 -6.74
CA ASN A 46 -0.12 10.31 -5.64
C ASN A 46 -1.40 11.15 -5.53
N ALA A 47 -2.54 10.54 -5.86
CA ALA A 47 -3.84 11.17 -5.81
C ALA A 47 -4.29 11.36 -4.36
N THR A 48 -4.83 12.54 -4.05
CA THR A 48 -5.34 12.88 -2.71
C THR A 48 -6.83 12.53 -2.52
N ASP A 49 -7.46 11.92 -3.52
CA ASP A 49 -8.87 11.51 -3.53
C ASP A 49 -9.11 10.13 -2.87
N GLY A 50 -8.05 9.50 -2.34
CA GLY A 50 -8.11 8.17 -1.75
C GLY A 50 -7.91 7.01 -2.73
N SER A 51 -7.67 7.29 -4.02
CA SER A 51 -7.28 6.26 -4.99
C SER A 51 -5.81 5.84 -4.86
N SER A 52 -4.96 6.72 -4.31
CA SER A 52 -3.55 6.44 -4.01
C SER A 52 -3.32 6.33 -2.51
N HIS A 53 -2.77 5.19 -2.07
CA HIS A 53 -2.34 5.00 -0.69
C HIS A 53 -1.10 4.12 -0.64
N ALA A 54 -0.24 4.37 0.34
CA ALA A 54 0.92 3.54 0.60
C ALA A 54 1.02 3.19 2.07
N ALA A 55 1.39 1.95 2.32
CA ALA A 55 1.45 1.35 3.64
C ALA A 55 2.65 0.39 3.75
N ILE A 56 2.96 0.00 4.98
CA ILE A 56 3.91 -1.06 5.28
C ILE A 56 3.12 -2.32 5.58
N TYR A 57 3.38 -3.38 4.81
CA TYR A 57 2.78 -4.69 5.02
C TYR A 57 3.26 -5.30 6.34
N LEU A 58 2.34 -5.81 7.18
CA LEU A 58 2.68 -6.52 8.42
C LEU A 58 2.26 -7.99 8.39
N GLY A 59 1.29 -8.36 7.54
CA GLY A 59 0.78 -9.71 7.44
C GLY A 59 -0.53 -9.76 6.67
N GLN A 60 -1.06 -10.95 6.43
CA GLN A 60 -2.36 -11.12 5.79
C GLN A 60 -3.03 -12.43 6.23
N ASP A 61 -4.35 -12.46 6.13
CA ASP A 61 -5.17 -13.64 6.35
C ASP A 61 -6.26 -13.75 5.27
N GLN A 62 -7.23 -14.64 5.46
CA GLN A 62 -8.35 -14.83 4.53
C GLN A 62 -9.30 -13.63 4.46
N ARG A 63 -9.26 -12.71 5.44
CA ARG A 63 -10.18 -11.57 5.57
C ARG A 63 -9.57 -10.30 4.99
N GLY A 64 -8.25 -10.13 5.09
CA GLY A 64 -7.56 -8.95 4.58
C GLY A 64 -6.07 -8.96 4.83
N MET A 65 -5.48 -7.77 4.75
CA MET A 65 -4.09 -7.53 5.09
C MET A 65 -3.98 -6.61 6.30
N LEU A 66 -3.03 -6.92 7.18
CA LEU A 66 -2.62 -6.06 8.28
C LEU A 66 -1.53 -5.13 7.76
N VAL A 67 -1.76 -3.82 7.93
CA VAL A 67 -0.83 -2.81 7.48
C VAL A 67 -0.56 -1.78 8.56
N MET A 68 0.62 -1.19 8.51
CA MET A 68 0.91 0.06 9.20
C MET A 68 0.89 1.18 8.17
N ASP A 69 0.01 2.16 8.36
CA ASP A 69 -0.06 3.31 7.46
C ASP A 69 -0.20 4.63 8.22
N GLN A 70 -0.04 5.70 7.46
CA GLN A 70 -0.16 7.06 7.98
C GLN A 70 -0.86 7.94 6.94
N TRP A 71 -2.01 8.48 7.35
CA TRP A 71 -2.73 9.52 6.63
C TRP A 71 -2.17 10.91 6.94
N ALA A 72 -2.39 11.86 6.03
CA ALA A 72 -2.01 13.25 6.28
C ALA A 72 -2.75 13.78 7.52
N GLY A 73 -2.02 14.37 8.47
CA GLY A 73 -2.58 14.86 9.73
C GLY A 73 -2.91 13.78 10.76
N SER A 74 -2.52 12.52 10.53
CA SER A 74 -2.70 11.42 11.49
C SER A 74 -1.37 10.78 11.88
N SER A 75 -1.33 10.23 13.10
CA SER A 75 -0.25 9.36 13.54
C SER A 75 -0.27 8.06 12.75
N ALA A 76 0.89 7.40 12.65
CA ALA A 76 0.95 6.07 12.08
C ALA A 76 0.12 5.09 12.94
N ALA A 77 -0.70 4.28 12.31
CA ALA A 77 -1.55 3.30 12.98
C ALA A 77 -1.53 1.96 12.25
N ILE A 78 -1.74 0.90 13.01
CA ILE A 78 -1.95 -0.44 12.47
C ILE A 78 -3.45 -0.60 12.21
N ARG A 79 -3.82 -1.03 11.01
CA ARG A 79 -5.20 -1.37 10.67
C ARG A 79 -5.27 -2.57 9.73
N THR A 80 -6.40 -3.26 9.78
CA THR A 80 -6.72 -4.33 8.83
C THR A 80 -7.50 -3.73 7.68
N ILE A 81 -7.02 -3.97 6.45
CA ILE A 81 -7.71 -3.60 5.23
C ILE A 81 -8.34 -4.88 4.64
N PRO A 82 -9.68 -4.98 4.55
CA PRO A 82 -10.36 -6.15 4.01
C PRO A 82 -10.06 -6.32 2.52
N TRP A 83 -10.01 -7.56 2.02
CA TRP A 83 -9.70 -7.83 0.61
C TRP A 83 -10.68 -7.19 -0.37
N SER A 84 -11.96 -7.25 -0.02
CA SER A 84 -13.06 -6.66 -0.76
C SER A 84 -13.80 -5.70 0.15
N ASN A 85 -13.99 -4.46 -0.31
CA ASN A 85 -14.75 -3.42 0.39
C ASN A 85 -15.65 -2.68 -0.60
N PRO A 86 -16.81 -3.27 -0.94
CA PRO A 86 -17.70 -2.72 -1.96
C PRO A 86 -18.10 -1.27 -1.63
N GLY A 87 -17.94 -0.36 -2.58
CA GLY A 87 -18.27 1.07 -2.40
C GLY A 87 -17.19 1.91 -1.70
N SER A 88 -16.05 1.32 -1.33
CA SER A 88 -14.90 2.06 -0.81
C SER A 88 -13.87 2.39 -1.89
N VAL A 89 -12.98 3.33 -1.57
CA VAL A 89 -11.84 3.69 -2.44
C VAL A 89 -10.73 2.62 -2.39
N ALA A 90 -9.83 2.64 -3.38
CA ALA A 90 -8.74 1.68 -3.49
C ALA A 90 -7.89 1.60 -2.21
N ALA A 91 -7.67 2.73 -1.51
CA ALA A 91 -6.93 2.77 -0.25
C ALA A 91 -7.50 1.92 0.89
N ASN A 92 -8.77 1.50 0.79
CA ASN A 92 -9.47 0.70 1.79
C ASN A 92 -9.87 -0.68 1.26
N THR A 93 -9.30 -1.09 0.12
CA THR A 93 -9.57 -2.37 -0.52
C THR A 93 -8.25 -3.13 -0.71
N GLY A 94 -8.05 -4.20 0.05
CA GLY A 94 -6.77 -4.93 0.11
C GLY A 94 -6.33 -5.51 -1.23
N SER A 95 -7.28 -5.93 -2.06
CA SER A 95 -7.02 -6.44 -3.42
C SER A 95 -6.43 -5.41 -4.38
N ALA A 96 -6.52 -4.11 -4.06
CA ALA A 96 -5.94 -3.04 -4.86
C ALA A 96 -4.43 -2.82 -4.58
N PHE A 97 -3.88 -3.40 -3.51
CA PHE A 97 -2.49 -3.18 -3.12
C PHE A 97 -1.52 -4.11 -3.83
N ARG A 98 -0.40 -3.52 -4.24
CA ARG A 98 0.73 -4.22 -4.85
C ARG A 98 2.03 -3.81 -4.17
N VAL A 99 3.02 -4.68 -4.25
CA VAL A 99 4.38 -4.39 -3.76
C VAL A 99 4.96 -3.21 -4.52
N VAL A 100 5.57 -2.27 -3.83
CA VAL A 100 6.28 -1.16 -4.47
C VAL A 100 7.61 -1.67 -5.01
N ARG A 101 7.89 -1.35 -6.28
CA ARG A 101 9.23 -1.51 -6.86
C ARG A 101 9.83 -0.15 -7.19
N PRO A 102 11.12 0.08 -6.89
CA PRO A 102 11.84 1.19 -7.50
C PRO A 102 11.90 0.96 -9.02
N ALA A 103 11.65 2.00 -9.80
CA ALA A 103 11.94 2.02 -11.23
C ALA A 103 13.43 2.09 -11.50
#